data_AF-A0A970RLY0-F1
#
_entry.id   AF-A0A970RLY0-F1
#
_cell.length_a   1.000
_cell.length_b   1.000
_cell.length_c   1.000
_cell.angle_alpha   90.00
_cell.angle_beta   90.00
_cell.angle_gamma   90.00
#
_symmetry.space_group_name_H-M   'P 1'
#
loop_
_entity.id
_entity.type
_entity.pdbx_description
1 polymer ?
#
loop_
_entity_poly.entity_id
_entity_poly.type
_entity_poly.pdbx_seq_one_letter_code
_entity_poly.pdbx_strand_id
1 'polypeptide(L)'
;MIRIFEEAARLERDNIPFALVSITKSEGSTPRSQAHMIVLTDGTSIGTIGGGVAEFQAIERAVELIPQRKSDRLAISLTIADGHNCGGMMELFIDVVSPERKLVLFGGGHVNFEIAQLAVKCGFRIEVVETRPEYANRERFPWASRIHIGTSIEEVLKAVTIDADTVIVIATHSLDRQVLEHVVNSNAAYIGMLASRTKVNEFRRYLKAEKHLDINTLKHFHSPVGLDIGSETPEEIAVGVIAEILMVLNRRDGKPLRQKAENLIVVRGAGDLATGVICRLHKAGYRVVALEIPQPTTIRRTVAFSEAMYGQRMVVDGVECLLAKTTREAKSYLDRRKVALLCDPEGDTIDSLKPAVVIDAIIAKKNCGTHKDMAPLVIALGPGFVASQDCHIVIETQRGHDLGKIITNGSAVPNSGIPGDIDGFSTQRVVRAPAQGVFTALKHIGDSVKKEQPIASIGNQLIKAPIDGVIRGMLHDGLHIRKECKVADIDPRNDVGYCQSMSDKARAIGGAVLEVVDGFHARRLHID
;
A
#
# COMPACT_ATOMS: atom_id res chain seq x y z
N MET A 1 -44.19 9.77 -5.11
CA MET A 1 -42.80 10.19 -5.35
C MET A 1 -41.96 9.63 -4.21
N ILE A 2 -40.98 8.77 -4.48
CA ILE A 2 -40.16 8.15 -3.41
C ILE A 2 -39.30 9.25 -2.77
N ARG A 3 -39.40 9.44 -1.46
CA ARG A 3 -38.60 10.41 -0.70
C ARG A 3 -37.28 9.75 -0.29
N ILE A 4 -36.32 9.74 -1.22
CA ILE A 4 -35.06 9.01 -1.09
C ILE A 4 -34.30 9.31 0.21
N PHE A 5 -34.28 10.57 0.65
CA PHE A 5 -33.58 10.98 1.86
C PHE A 5 -34.28 10.52 3.15
N GLU A 6 -35.60 10.37 3.14
CA GLU A 6 -36.32 9.80 4.29
C GLU A 6 -35.99 8.32 4.47
N GLU A 7 -35.86 7.59 3.35
CA GLU A 7 -35.49 6.20 3.37
C GLU A 7 -34.02 6.01 3.78
N ALA A 8 -33.11 6.84 3.27
CA ALA A 8 -31.72 6.87 3.72
C ALA A 8 -31.63 7.10 5.25
N ALA A 9 -32.36 8.09 5.77
CA ALA A 9 -32.39 8.37 7.20
C ALA A 9 -33.00 7.23 8.03
N ARG A 10 -33.96 6.47 7.47
CA ARG A 10 -34.50 5.27 8.11
C ARG A 10 -33.45 4.16 8.18
N LEU A 11 -32.80 3.85 7.06
CA LEU A 11 -31.76 2.82 6.98
C LEU A 11 -30.58 3.12 7.92
N GLU A 12 -30.15 4.39 7.99
CA GLU A 12 -29.11 4.84 8.91
C GLU A 12 -29.54 4.64 10.38
N ARG A 13 -30.75 5.05 10.78
CA ARG A 13 -31.27 4.82 12.14
C ARG A 13 -31.37 3.34 12.50
N ASP A 14 -31.73 2.51 11.54
CA ASP A 14 -31.85 1.06 11.71
C ASP A 14 -30.48 0.34 11.64
N ASN A 15 -29.39 1.09 11.43
CA ASN A 15 -28.02 0.61 11.28
C ASN A 15 -27.86 -0.38 10.11
N ILE A 16 -28.60 -0.16 9.03
CA ILE A 16 -28.56 -0.98 7.81
C ILE A 16 -27.58 -0.31 6.82
N PRO A 17 -26.50 -0.99 6.38
CA PRO A 17 -25.58 -0.46 5.38
C PRO A 17 -26.27 -0.19 4.05
N PHE A 18 -25.94 0.94 3.41
CA PHE A 18 -26.40 1.25 2.06
C PHE A 18 -25.41 2.17 1.32
N ALA A 19 -25.56 2.27 0.01
CA ALA A 19 -24.88 3.26 -0.81
C ALA A 19 -25.88 4.26 -1.39
N LEU A 20 -25.63 5.55 -1.25
CA LEU A 20 -26.35 6.62 -1.93
C LEU A 20 -25.59 6.99 -3.20
N VAL A 21 -26.14 6.57 -4.34
CA VAL A 21 -25.62 6.89 -5.68
C VAL A 21 -26.21 8.22 -6.13
N SER A 22 -25.35 9.17 -6.52
CA SER A 22 -25.75 10.51 -6.96
C SER A 22 -25.08 10.87 -8.28
N ILE A 23 -25.84 11.43 -9.23
CA ILE A 23 -25.25 12.03 -10.44
C ILE A 23 -24.55 13.33 -10.05
N THR A 24 -23.24 13.39 -10.25
CA THR A 24 -22.41 14.57 -9.95
C THR A 24 -22.02 15.36 -11.18
N LYS A 25 -21.97 14.70 -12.34
CA LYS A 25 -21.73 15.34 -13.63
C LYS A 25 -22.48 14.61 -14.72
N SER A 26 -22.97 15.37 -15.69
CA SER A 26 -23.63 14.86 -16.88
C SER A 26 -23.28 15.77 -18.06
N GLU A 27 -22.80 15.18 -19.16
CA GLU A 27 -22.48 15.85 -20.41
C GLU A 27 -23.09 15.07 -21.58
N GLY A 28 -23.63 15.77 -22.59
CA GLY A 28 -24.30 15.14 -23.74
C GLY A 28 -25.71 14.61 -23.42
N SER A 29 -26.18 13.62 -24.18
CA SER A 29 -27.51 13.03 -24.01
C SER A 29 -27.50 11.99 -22.90
N THR A 30 -27.87 12.41 -21.68
CA THR A 30 -28.08 11.51 -20.55
C THR A 30 -29.57 11.48 -20.16
N PRO A 31 -30.09 10.36 -19.60
CA PRO A 31 -31.51 10.26 -19.25
C PRO A 31 -31.94 11.26 -18.16
N ARG A 32 -31.02 11.63 -17.26
CA ARG A 32 -31.22 12.62 -16.19
C ARG A 32 -29.94 13.39 -15.92
N SER A 33 -30.08 14.69 -15.63
CA SER A 33 -28.97 15.57 -15.23
C SER A 33 -28.71 15.54 -13.72
N GLN A 34 -29.71 15.20 -12.91
CA GLN A 34 -29.63 15.06 -11.46
C GLN A 34 -30.58 13.96 -10.99
N ALA A 35 -30.07 13.00 -10.22
CA ALA A 35 -30.86 11.92 -9.64
C ALA A 35 -30.10 11.24 -8.50
N HIS A 36 -30.85 10.57 -7.62
CA HIS A 36 -30.34 9.77 -6.52
C HIS A 36 -30.97 8.38 -6.51
N MET A 37 -30.21 7.39 -6.08
CA MET A 37 -30.65 6.01 -5.88
C MET A 37 -29.94 5.45 -4.66
N ILE A 38 -30.66 4.67 -3.85
CA ILE A 38 -30.09 3.88 -2.77
C ILE A 38 -29.85 2.46 -3.30
N VAL A 39 -28.71 1.87 -2.94
CA VAL A 39 -28.40 0.46 -3.20
C VAL A 39 -28.08 -0.22 -1.87
N LEU A 40 -28.70 -1.38 -1.63
CA LEU A 40 -28.47 -2.21 -0.45
C LEU A 40 -27.40 -3.27 -0.74
N THR A 41 -26.94 -3.97 0.31
CA THR A 41 -25.89 -5.00 0.22
C THR A 41 -26.24 -6.18 -0.70
N ASP A 42 -27.52 -6.46 -0.90
CA ASP A 42 -28.02 -7.54 -1.75
C ASP A 42 -28.27 -7.09 -3.21
N GLY A 43 -27.95 -5.83 -3.54
CA GLY A 43 -28.19 -5.24 -4.85
C GLY A 43 -29.58 -4.66 -5.04
N THR A 44 -30.47 -4.76 -4.05
CA THR A 44 -31.78 -4.10 -4.08
C THR A 44 -31.58 -2.58 -4.22
N SER A 45 -32.27 -1.97 -5.18
CA SER A 45 -32.23 -0.52 -5.40
C SER A 45 -33.56 0.16 -5.06
N ILE A 46 -33.47 1.38 -4.53
CA ILE A 46 -34.60 2.24 -4.22
C ILE A 46 -34.38 3.58 -4.94
N GLY A 47 -35.32 3.98 -5.78
CA GLY A 47 -35.13 5.12 -6.70
C GLY A 47 -34.44 4.71 -8.00
N THR A 48 -34.05 5.70 -8.81
CA THR A 48 -33.41 5.45 -10.11
C THR A 48 -32.57 6.65 -10.52
N ILE A 49 -31.43 6.39 -11.17
CA ILE A 49 -30.57 7.42 -11.77
C ILE A 49 -30.81 7.59 -13.28
N GLY A 50 -31.81 6.93 -13.84
CA GLY A 50 -32.15 7.03 -15.27
C GLY A 50 -32.27 5.70 -16.00
N GLY A 51 -32.02 4.57 -15.33
CA GLY A 51 -32.12 3.22 -15.89
C GLY A 51 -30.98 2.83 -16.84
N GLY A 52 -31.06 1.60 -17.37
CA GLY A 52 -30.11 1.08 -18.38
C GLY A 52 -28.75 0.67 -17.82
N VAL A 53 -27.73 0.65 -18.69
CA VAL A 53 -26.37 0.15 -18.38
C VAL A 53 -25.72 0.92 -17.23
N ALA A 54 -25.97 2.22 -17.12
CA ALA A 54 -25.38 3.04 -16.07
C ALA A 54 -25.89 2.70 -14.67
N GLU A 55 -27.18 2.36 -14.55
CA GLU A 55 -27.77 1.94 -13.29
C GLU A 55 -27.25 0.57 -12.87
N PHE A 56 -27.15 -0.37 -13.81
CA PHE A 56 -26.56 -1.70 -13.58
C PHE A 56 -25.12 -1.60 -13.07
N GLN A 57 -24.26 -0.83 -13.74
CA GLN A 57 -22.87 -0.63 -13.32
C GLN A 57 -22.76 0.07 -11.97
N ALA A 58 -23.66 1.02 -11.68
CA ALA A 58 -23.69 1.70 -10.39
C ALA A 58 -24.07 0.73 -9.25
N ILE A 59 -25.03 -0.17 -9.48
CA ILE A 59 -25.44 -1.20 -8.51
C ILE A 59 -24.31 -2.18 -8.26
N GLU A 60 -23.70 -2.75 -9.31
CA GLU A 60 -22.55 -3.66 -9.15
C GLU A 60 -21.43 -2.99 -8.35
N ARG A 61 -21.08 -1.75 -8.72
CA ARG A 61 -20.02 -1.02 -8.03
C ARG A 61 -20.38 -0.70 -6.57
N ALA A 62 -21.63 -0.35 -6.29
CA ALA A 62 -22.10 -0.10 -4.94
C ALA A 62 -22.03 -1.36 -4.06
N VAL A 63 -22.49 -2.51 -4.57
CA VAL A 63 -22.44 -3.80 -3.85
C VAL A 63 -20.99 -4.19 -3.52
N GLU A 64 -20.04 -3.93 -4.42
CA GLU A 64 -18.61 -4.13 -4.13
C GLU A 64 -18.06 -3.22 -3.04
N LEU A 65 -18.53 -1.97 -3.00
CA LEU A 65 -18.00 -0.91 -2.13
C LEU A 65 -18.57 -0.95 -0.71
N ILE A 66 -19.82 -1.36 -0.53
CA ILE A 66 -20.48 -1.37 0.78
C ILE A 66 -19.70 -2.21 1.82
N PRO A 67 -19.31 -3.47 1.56
CA PRO A 67 -18.51 -4.26 2.51
C PRO A 67 -17.13 -3.68 2.78
N GLN A 68 -16.61 -2.85 1.86
CA GLN A 68 -15.31 -2.21 2.00
C GLN A 68 -15.38 -0.91 2.83
N ARG A 69 -16.59 -0.41 3.12
CA ARG A 69 -16.84 0.84 3.85
C ARG A 69 -16.13 2.03 3.17
N LYS A 70 -16.21 2.09 1.83
CA LYS A 70 -15.55 3.11 1.00
C LYS A 70 -16.51 3.71 -0.01
N SER A 71 -16.50 5.04 -0.11
CA SER A 71 -17.14 5.77 -1.20
C SER A 71 -16.19 5.88 -2.41
N ASP A 72 -16.74 5.95 -3.62
CA ASP A 72 -15.96 6.07 -4.85
C ASP A 72 -16.68 6.90 -5.91
N ARG A 73 -15.96 7.28 -6.96
CA ARG A 73 -16.53 7.88 -8.17
C ARG A 73 -16.52 6.89 -9.32
N LEU A 74 -17.58 6.89 -10.11
CA LEU A 74 -17.72 6.04 -11.29
C LEU A 74 -18.04 6.93 -12.50
N ALA A 75 -17.14 6.94 -13.48
CA ALA A 75 -17.35 7.60 -14.77
C ALA A 75 -17.86 6.58 -15.79
N ILE A 76 -18.97 6.89 -16.45
CA ILE A 76 -19.65 6.01 -17.40
C ILE A 76 -19.79 6.72 -18.74
N SER A 77 -19.34 6.05 -19.80
CA SER A 77 -19.59 6.46 -21.19
C SER A 77 -20.83 5.73 -21.71
N LEU A 78 -21.85 6.47 -22.15
CA LEU A 78 -23.14 5.91 -22.60
C LEU A 78 -23.14 5.52 -24.08
N THR A 79 -21.98 5.16 -24.65
CA THR A 79 -21.87 4.82 -26.07
C THR A 79 -22.42 3.42 -26.33
N ILE A 80 -23.57 3.32 -27.02
CA ILE A 80 -24.13 2.05 -27.48
C ILE A 80 -23.40 1.60 -28.75
N ALA A 81 -23.15 0.30 -28.89
CA ALA A 81 -22.39 -0.32 -29.97
C ALA A 81 -23.09 -0.31 -31.35
N ASP A 82 -24.33 0.15 -31.46
CA ASP A 82 -25.06 0.23 -32.72
C ASP A 82 -25.23 1.69 -33.14
N GLY A 83 -24.43 2.08 -34.13
CA GLY A 83 -24.20 3.46 -34.53
C GLY A 83 -25.46 4.20 -34.96
N HIS A 84 -26.03 5.00 -34.04
CA HIS A 84 -26.64 6.29 -34.32
C HIS A 84 -26.49 7.19 -33.07
N ASN A 85 -26.10 8.44 -33.29
CA ASN A 85 -25.60 9.43 -32.31
C ASN A 85 -26.37 9.52 -30.97
N CYS A 86 -25.61 9.52 -29.85
CA CYS A 86 -25.44 10.65 -28.90
C CYS A 86 -24.63 10.18 -27.67
N GLY A 87 -23.31 10.34 -27.67
CA GLY A 87 -22.42 9.91 -26.58
C GLY A 87 -22.49 10.83 -25.36
N GLY A 88 -23.33 10.49 -24.39
CA GLY A 88 -23.32 11.14 -23.08
C GLY A 88 -22.24 10.56 -22.16
N MET A 89 -21.59 11.40 -21.36
CA MET A 89 -20.73 10.99 -20.24
C MET A 89 -21.43 11.35 -18.93
N MET A 90 -21.40 10.42 -17.98
CA MET A 90 -21.98 10.62 -16.65
C MET A 90 -20.95 10.27 -15.57
N GLU A 91 -20.80 11.14 -14.57
CA GLU A 91 -20.04 10.85 -13.36
C GLU A 91 -20.99 10.67 -12.18
N LEU A 92 -20.88 9.51 -11.54
CA LEU A 92 -21.60 9.16 -10.33
C LEU A 92 -20.66 9.26 -9.13
N PHE A 93 -21.21 9.74 -8.01
CA PHE A 93 -20.61 9.53 -6.71
C PHE A 93 -21.42 8.49 -5.95
N ILE A 94 -20.75 7.41 -5.54
CA ILE A 94 -21.33 6.32 -4.76
C ILE A 94 -20.88 6.54 -3.33
N ASP A 95 -21.77 7.09 -2.50
CA ASP A 95 -21.48 7.38 -1.11
C ASP A 95 -21.92 6.23 -0.20
N VAL A 96 -20.98 5.52 0.42
CA VAL A 96 -21.28 4.38 1.28
C VAL A 96 -21.54 4.85 2.70
N VAL A 97 -22.77 4.69 3.16
CA VAL A 97 -23.17 4.91 4.55
C VAL A 97 -23.01 3.59 5.29
N SER A 98 -21.97 3.51 6.11
CA SER A 98 -21.62 2.29 6.84
C SER A 98 -22.29 2.24 8.21
N PRO A 99 -22.68 1.06 8.72
CA PRO A 99 -23.24 0.92 10.05
C PRO A 99 -22.23 1.30 11.13
N GLU A 100 -22.73 1.83 12.25
CA GLU A 100 -21.97 1.94 13.49
C GLU A 100 -21.37 0.59 13.85
N ARG A 101 -20.07 0.58 14.17
CA ARG A 101 -19.41 -0.65 14.59
C ARG A 101 -19.88 -1.02 15.98
N LYS A 102 -20.18 -2.30 16.16
CA LYS A 102 -20.56 -2.87 17.45
C LYS A 102 -19.31 -3.16 18.26
N LEU A 103 -19.21 -2.60 19.45
CA LEU A 103 -18.18 -2.94 20.44
C LEU A 103 -18.81 -3.74 21.57
N VAL A 104 -18.46 -5.02 21.67
CA VAL A 104 -18.89 -5.92 22.73
C VAL A 104 -17.82 -5.97 23.82
N LEU A 105 -18.21 -5.51 25.01
CA LEU A 105 -17.36 -5.49 26.19
C LEU A 105 -17.70 -6.68 27.09
N PHE A 106 -16.79 -7.64 27.18
CA PHE A 106 -16.90 -8.73 28.14
C PHE A 106 -16.30 -8.28 29.47
N GLY A 107 -17.18 -8.10 30.46
CA GLY A 107 -16.88 -7.57 31.78
C GLY A 107 -17.34 -6.12 31.94
N GLY A 108 -18.08 -5.84 33.00
CA GLY A 108 -18.49 -4.51 33.43
C GLY A 108 -17.50 -3.88 34.41
N GLY A 109 -16.19 -4.15 34.34
CA GLY A 109 -15.20 -3.54 35.23
C GLY A 109 -15.03 -2.02 35.05
N HIS A 110 -14.16 -1.39 35.84
CA HIS A 110 -13.84 0.04 35.71
C HIS A 110 -13.19 0.38 34.35
N VAL A 111 -12.25 -0.45 33.89
CA VAL A 111 -11.57 -0.24 32.60
C VAL A 111 -12.56 -0.31 31.42
N ASN A 112 -13.42 -1.33 31.37
CA ASN A 112 -14.42 -1.43 30.29
C ASN A 112 -15.47 -0.32 30.36
N PHE A 113 -15.76 0.23 31.53
CA PHE A 113 -16.62 1.41 31.65
C PHE A 113 -15.98 2.63 30.98
N GLU A 114 -14.71 2.93 31.24
CA GLU A 114 -13.99 4.03 30.58
C GLU A 114 -13.85 3.81 29.06
N ILE A 115 -13.56 2.56 28.65
CA ILE A 115 -13.56 2.18 27.23
C ILE A 115 -14.92 2.46 26.60
N ALA A 116 -16.02 2.07 27.24
CA ALA A 116 -17.38 2.31 26.73
C ALA A 116 -17.65 3.81 26.56
N GLN A 117 -17.31 4.63 27.56
CA GLN A 117 -17.52 6.07 27.51
C GLN A 117 -16.80 6.73 26.33
N LEU A 118 -15.55 6.35 26.10
CA LEU A 118 -14.77 6.88 24.98
C LEU A 118 -15.27 6.32 23.64
N ALA A 119 -15.59 5.03 23.58
CA ALA A 119 -16.06 4.36 22.37
C ALA A 119 -17.37 4.96 21.84
N VAL A 120 -18.33 5.31 22.70
CA VAL A 120 -19.57 5.99 22.28
C VAL A 120 -19.26 7.29 21.54
N LYS A 121 -18.32 8.09 22.06
CA LYS A 121 -17.88 9.34 21.43
C LYS A 121 -17.17 9.11 20.08
N CYS A 122 -16.60 7.94 19.88
CA CYS A 122 -15.98 7.51 18.64
C CYS A 122 -16.96 6.82 17.66
N GLY A 123 -18.27 6.82 17.94
CA GLY A 123 -19.30 6.26 17.06
C GLY A 123 -19.44 4.74 17.13
N PHE A 124 -19.04 4.12 18.24
CA PHE A 124 -19.30 2.70 18.48
C PHE A 124 -20.64 2.49 19.17
N ARG A 125 -21.38 1.51 18.67
CA ARG A 125 -22.56 0.97 19.34
C ARG A 125 -22.11 -0.03 20.40
N ILE A 126 -22.39 0.27 21.67
CA ILE A 126 -21.88 -0.53 22.79
C ILE A 126 -22.85 -1.66 23.15
N GLU A 127 -22.31 -2.84 23.37
CA GLU A 127 -22.96 -3.92 24.10
C GLU A 127 -22.06 -4.38 25.26
N VAL A 128 -22.66 -4.67 26.41
CA VAL A 128 -21.93 -5.13 27.60
C VAL A 128 -22.40 -6.53 27.95
N VAL A 129 -21.46 -7.43 28.23
CA VAL A 129 -21.70 -8.80 28.66
C VAL A 129 -21.11 -8.97 30.05
N GLU A 130 -21.92 -9.38 31.01
CA GLU A 130 -21.50 -9.50 32.41
C GLU A 130 -22.36 -10.54 33.14
N THR A 131 -21.79 -11.21 34.14
CA THR A 131 -22.52 -12.17 34.98
C THR A 131 -22.98 -11.59 36.32
N ARG A 132 -22.51 -10.38 36.63
CA ARG A 132 -22.77 -9.64 37.87
C ARG A 132 -23.57 -8.35 37.61
N PRO A 133 -24.87 -8.30 37.93
CA PRO A 133 -25.75 -7.17 37.59
C PRO A 133 -25.29 -5.80 38.12
N GLU A 134 -24.57 -5.76 39.25
CA GLU A 134 -24.04 -4.54 39.86
C GLU A 134 -22.95 -3.88 38.99
N TYR A 135 -22.26 -4.64 38.16
CA TYR A 135 -21.22 -4.14 37.27
C TYR A 135 -21.75 -3.73 35.90
N ALA A 136 -22.91 -4.21 35.47
CA ALA A 136 -23.51 -3.87 34.18
C ALA A 136 -25.02 -3.64 34.31
N ASN A 137 -25.41 -2.38 34.36
CA ASN A 137 -26.82 -1.97 34.44
C ASN A 137 -27.01 -0.61 33.73
N ARG A 138 -28.27 -0.17 33.60
CA ARG A 138 -28.61 1.07 32.87
C ARG A 138 -28.16 2.35 33.56
N GLU A 139 -27.95 2.33 34.87
CA GLU A 139 -27.39 3.47 35.60
C GLU A 139 -25.91 3.66 35.25
N ARG A 140 -25.16 2.55 35.20
CA ARG A 140 -23.73 2.55 34.86
C ARG A 140 -23.46 2.62 33.35
N PHE A 141 -24.31 2.05 32.51
CA PHE A 141 -24.16 2.08 31.05
C PHE A 141 -25.44 2.62 30.37
N PRO A 142 -25.78 3.91 30.57
CA PRO A 142 -27.02 4.47 30.03
C PRO A 142 -27.06 4.46 28.49
N TRP A 143 -25.91 4.64 27.85
CA TRP A 143 -25.71 4.64 26.40
C TRP A 143 -25.49 3.26 25.76
N ALA A 144 -25.39 2.18 26.56
CA ALA A 144 -25.24 0.86 25.97
C ALA A 144 -26.50 0.49 25.18
N SER A 145 -26.34 0.06 23.93
CA SER A 145 -27.49 -0.36 23.12
C SER A 145 -28.11 -1.63 23.69
N ARG A 146 -27.30 -2.55 24.24
CA ARG A 146 -27.73 -3.76 24.94
C ARG A 146 -26.81 -4.05 26.13
N ILE A 147 -27.41 -4.58 27.20
CA ILE A 147 -26.69 -5.10 28.36
C ILE A 147 -27.17 -6.53 28.55
N HIS A 148 -26.27 -7.47 28.38
CA HIS A 148 -26.56 -8.89 28.48
C HIS A 148 -26.07 -9.38 29.84
N ILE A 149 -27.01 -9.82 30.68
CA ILE A 149 -26.75 -10.30 32.03
C ILE A 149 -27.29 -11.72 32.14
N GLY A 150 -26.48 -12.63 32.67
CA GLY A 150 -26.89 -14.02 32.89
C GLY A 150 -26.05 -14.69 33.94
N THR A 151 -26.37 -15.95 34.22
CA THR A 151 -25.75 -16.69 35.32
C THR A 151 -24.38 -17.28 34.95
N SER A 152 -24.12 -17.46 33.65
CA SER A 152 -22.82 -17.86 33.10
C SER A 152 -22.49 -17.12 31.81
N ILE A 153 -21.20 -17.04 31.46
CA ILE A 153 -20.76 -16.43 30.19
C ILE A 153 -21.30 -17.20 28.98
N GLU A 154 -21.40 -18.52 29.06
CA GLU A 154 -21.91 -19.37 27.98
C GLU A 154 -23.39 -19.13 27.68
N GLU A 155 -24.20 -18.89 28.72
CA GLU A 155 -25.60 -18.52 28.57
C GLU A 155 -25.72 -17.19 27.83
N VAL A 156 -24.97 -16.20 28.28
CA VAL A 156 -25.07 -14.82 27.76
C VAL A 156 -24.51 -14.73 26.35
N LEU A 157 -23.44 -15.46 26.03
CA LEU A 157 -22.83 -15.52 24.71
C LEU A 157 -23.81 -15.97 23.61
N LYS A 158 -24.79 -16.83 23.92
CA LYS A 158 -25.81 -17.27 22.95
C LYS A 158 -26.69 -16.12 22.47
N ALA A 159 -26.83 -15.07 23.26
CA ALA A 159 -27.62 -13.88 22.92
C ALA A 159 -26.80 -12.82 22.17
N VAL A 160 -25.47 -12.96 22.12
CA VAL A 160 -24.56 -12.01 21.47
C VAL A 160 -24.31 -12.44 20.03
N THR A 161 -24.70 -11.60 19.08
CA THR A 161 -24.35 -11.81 17.67
C THR A 161 -22.95 -11.26 17.40
N ILE A 162 -22.06 -12.07 16.82
CA ILE A 162 -20.70 -11.65 16.42
C ILE A 162 -20.56 -11.81 14.91
N ASP A 163 -20.18 -10.73 14.25
CA ASP A 163 -20.04 -10.61 12.79
C ASP A 163 -18.71 -9.92 12.41
N ALA A 164 -18.50 -9.71 11.11
CA ALA A 164 -17.28 -9.12 10.55
C ALA A 164 -17.05 -7.64 10.89
N ASP A 165 -18.02 -6.93 11.47
CA ASP A 165 -17.90 -5.55 11.94
C ASP A 165 -17.82 -5.46 13.46
N THR A 166 -17.88 -6.60 14.16
CA THR A 166 -17.86 -6.67 15.62
C THR A 166 -16.45 -6.50 16.16
N VAL A 167 -16.29 -5.59 17.13
CA VAL A 167 -15.08 -5.40 17.93
C VAL A 167 -15.34 -5.99 19.32
N ILE A 168 -14.38 -6.71 19.86
CA ILE A 168 -14.48 -7.37 21.16
C ILE A 168 -13.38 -6.86 22.07
N VAL A 169 -13.71 -6.52 23.31
CA VAL A 169 -12.72 -6.31 24.39
C VAL A 169 -13.06 -7.22 25.57
N ILE A 170 -12.08 -8.01 26.00
CA ILE A 170 -12.18 -8.97 27.11
C ILE A 170 -11.44 -8.38 28.32
N ALA A 171 -12.20 -8.09 29.38
CA ALA A 171 -11.67 -7.66 30.67
C ALA A 171 -12.55 -8.19 31.82
N THR A 172 -12.63 -9.52 31.92
CA THR A 172 -13.47 -10.23 32.92
C THR A 172 -12.68 -10.72 34.13
N HIS A 173 -11.36 -10.53 34.14
CA HIS A 173 -10.41 -11.04 35.14
C HIS A 173 -10.35 -12.58 35.21
N SER A 174 -11.32 -13.23 35.85
CA SER A 174 -11.32 -14.68 36.11
C SER A 174 -11.89 -15.50 34.96
N LEU A 175 -12.72 -14.90 34.12
CA LEU A 175 -13.42 -15.59 33.04
C LEU A 175 -12.77 -15.41 31.66
N ASP A 176 -11.62 -14.73 31.59
CA ASP A 176 -10.99 -14.34 30.31
C ASP A 176 -10.73 -15.55 29.41
N ARG A 177 -10.32 -16.68 30.01
CA ARG A 177 -10.11 -17.94 29.29
C ARG A 177 -11.39 -18.44 28.63
N GLN A 178 -12.48 -18.49 29.39
CA GLN A 178 -13.77 -19.01 28.90
C GLN A 178 -14.31 -18.13 27.77
N VAL A 179 -14.24 -16.81 27.92
CA VAL A 179 -14.64 -15.87 26.87
C VAL A 179 -13.78 -16.06 25.63
N LEU A 180 -12.45 -16.07 25.79
CA LEU A 180 -11.51 -16.19 24.68
C LEU A 180 -11.76 -17.46 23.87
N GLU A 181 -11.97 -18.60 24.51
CA GLU A 181 -12.24 -19.87 23.82
C GLU A 181 -13.46 -19.81 22.90
N HIS A 182 -14.47 -19.01 23.25
CA HIS A 182 -15.69 -18.87 22.45
C HIS A 182 -15.54 -17.87 21.30
N VAL A 183 -14.79 -16.77 21.51
CA VAL A 183 -14.75 -15.67 20.53
C VAL A 183 -13.53 -15.72 19.61
N VAL A 184 -12.46 -16.44 19.96
CA VAL A 184 -11.19 -16.41 19.21
C VAL A 184 -11.32 -16.84 17.74
N ASN A 185 -12.22 -17.79 17.45
CA ASN A 185 -12.50 -18.30 16.11
C ASN A 185 -13.67 -17.59 15.42
N SER A 186 -14.23 -16.55 16.04
CA SER A 186 -15.31 -15.77 15.43
C SER A 186 -14.80 -14.92 14.28
N ASN A 187 -15.73 -14.42 13.47
CA ASN A 187 -15.41 -13.49 12.38
C ASN A 187 -15.18 -12.04 12.86
N ALA A 188 -15.03 -11.79 14.16
CA ALA A 188 -14.86 -10.44 14.70
C ALA A 188 -13.71 -9.69 14.01
N ALA A 189 -13.93 -8.40 13.73
CA ALA A 189 -12.92 -7.52 13.13
C ALA A 189 -11.67 -7.36 14.01
N TYR A 190 -11.87 -7.43 15.33
CA TYR A 190 -10.84 -7.20 16.34
C TYR A 190 -11.26 -7.85 17.67
N ILE A 191 -10.30 -8.48 18.35
CA ILE A 191 -10.44 -9.09 19.67
C ILE A 191 -9.27 -8.61 20.54
N GLY A 192 -9.55 -7.67 21.44
CA GLY A 192 -8.62 -7.19 22.43
C GLY A 192 -8.80 -7.91 23.75
N MET A 193 -7.72 -8.25 24.43
CA MET A 193 -7.79 -8.79 25.79
C MET A 193 -6.85 -8.04 26.75
N LEU A 194 -7.43 -7.52 27.83
CA LEU A 194 -6.71 -6.87 28.90
C LEU A 194 -6.02 -7.92 29.77
N ALA A 195 -4.69 -7.99 29.68
CA ALA A 195 -3.89 -8.99 30.37
C ALA A 195 -2.44 -8.53 30.58
N SER A 196 -1.79 -9.02 31.63
CA SER A 196 -0.35 -8.81 31.84
C SER A 196 0.47 -9.61 30.82
N ARG A 197 1.71 -9.20 30.55
CA ARG A 197 2.62 -9.92 29.64
C ARG A 197 2.78 -11.40 30.00
N THR A 198 2.79 -11.72 31.30
CA THR A 198 2.84 -13.10 31.80
C THR A 198 1.60 -13.88 31.41
N LYS A 199 0.40 -13.35 31.70
CA LYS A 199 -0.88 -13.99 31.40
C LYS A 199 -1.08 -14.19 29.89
N VAL A 200 -0.61 -13.24 29.07
CA VAL A 200 -0.60 -13.38 27.61
C VAL A 200 0.23 -14.59 27.16
N ASN A 201 1.44 -14.75 27.69
CA ASN A 201 2.30 -15.88 27.31
C ASN A 201 1.70 -17.24 27.72
N GLU A 202 0.99 -17.30 28.85
CA GLU A 202 0.24 -18.50 29.25
C GLU A 202 -0.88 -18.82 28.25
N PHE A 203 -1.68 -17.83 27.86
CA PHE A 203 -2.72 -18.03 26.86
C PHE A 203 -2.17 -18.42 25.49
N ARG A 204 -1.01 -17.89 25.08
CA ARG A 204 -0.33 -18.32 23.85
C ARG A 204 0.00 -19.79 23.86
N ARG A 205 0.57 -20.28 24.96
CA ARG A 205 0.91 -21.71 25.12
C ARG A 205 -0.35 -22.57 25.11
N TYR A 206 -1.38 -22.14 25.85
CA TYR A 206 -2.67 -22.82 25.91
C TYR A 206 -3.34 -22.94 24.54
N LEU A 207 -3.51 -21.83 23.81
CA LEU A 207 -4.15 -21.84 22.49
C LEU A 207 -3.40 -22.74 21.49
N LYS A 208 -2.06 -22.73 21.54
CA LYS A 208 -1.24 -23.58 20.68
C LYS A 208 -1.37 -25.07 21.02
N ALA A 209 -1.33 -25.40 22.31
CA ALA A 209 -1.35 -26.79 22.78
C ALA A 209 -2.74 -27.42 22.69
N GLU A 210 -3.76 -26.72 23.18
CA GLU A 210 -5.10 -27.28 23.40
C GLU A 210 -6.08 -26.96 22.28
N LYS A 211 -5.89 -25.84 21.56
CA LYS A 211 -6.79 -25.43 20.46
C LYS A 211 -6.14 -25.53 19.08
N HIS A 212 -4.86 -25.92 19.02
CA HIS A 212 -4.06 -25.93 17.79
C HIS A 212 -4.08 -24.59 17.03
N LEU A 213 -4.21 -23.48 17.76
CA LEU A 213 -4.22 -22.13 17.22
C LEU A 213 -2.88 -21.45 17.49
N ASP A 214 -2.16 -21.09 16.43
CA ASP A 214 -1.02 -20.20 16.56
C ASP A 214 -1.50 -18.75 16.62
N ILE A 215 -1.36 -18.13 17.77
CA ILE A 215 -1.80 -16.74 17.97
C ILE A 215 -1.16 -15.77 16.98
N ASN A 216 0.05 -16.06 16.48
CA ASN A 216 0.75 -15.17 15.56
C ASN A 216 0.08 -15.15 14.18
N THR A 217 -0.77 -16.12 13.88
CA THR A 217 -1.58 -16.15 12.64
C THR A 217 -2.93 -15.48 12.82
N LEU A 218 -3.37 -15.25 14.06
CA LEU A 218 -4.62 -14.56 14.41
C LEU A 218 -4.44 -13.05 14.34
N LYS A 219 -4.53 -12.50 13.12
CA LYS A 219 -4.36 -11.06 12.84
C LYS A 219 -5.35 -10.15 13.59
N HIS A 220 -6.46 -10.69 14.06
CA HIS A 220 -7.51 -9.98 14.77
C HIS A 220 -7.39 -10.09 16.30
N PHE A 221 -6.42 -10.83 16.86
CA PHE A 221 -6.24 -10.95 18.31
C PHE A 221 -5.10 -10.08 18.84
N HIS A 222 -5.40 -9.22 19.81
CA HIS A 222 -4.50 -8.23 20.37
C HIS A 222 -4.44 -8.36 21.90
N SER A 223 -3.28 -8.78 22.41
CA SER A 223 -3.05 -8.87 23.86
C SER A 223 -1.55 -8.77 24.22
N PRO A 224 -1.15 -7.95 25.20
CA PRO A 224 -1.98 -7.00 25.95
C PRO A 224 -2.65 -5.98 25.03
N VAL A 225 -3.89 -5.63 25.32
CA VAL A 225 -4.70 -4.73 24.50
C VAL A 225 -4.26 -3.27 24.68
N GLY A 226 -4.24 -2.50 23.59
CA GLY A 226 -3.97 -1.07 23.60
C GLY A 226 -2.53 -0.69 23.23
N LEU A 227 -2.38 0.55 22.76
CA LEU A 227 -1.07 1.11 22.41
C LEU A 227 -0.22 1.37 23.66
N ASP A 228 1.09 1.16 23.53
CA ASP A 228 2.07 1.49 24.56
C ASP A 228 2.28 3.01 24.62
N ILE A 229 1.42 3.69 25.39
CA ILE A 229 1.48 5.13 25.65
C ILE A 229 1.88 5.44 27.11
N GLY A 230 2.32 4.41 27.86
CA GLY A 230 2.65 4.54 29.28
C GLY A 230 1.42 4.66 30.21
N SER A 231 0.27 4.10 29.81
CA SER A 231 -0.97 4.16 30.59
C SER A 231 -0.88 3.44 31.94
N GLU A 232 -1.36 4.07 33.02
CA GLU A 232 -1.48 3.46 34.34
C GLU A 232 -2.92 3.47 34.88
N THR A 233 -3.67 4.51 34.56
CA THR A 233 -5.07 4.68 35.02
C THR A 233 -6.08 4.04 34.06
N PRO A 234 -7.28 3.64 34.51
CA PRO A 234 -8.33 3.11 33.63
C PRO A 234 -8.65 4.01 32.43
N GLU A 235 -8.63 5.32 32.61
CA GLU A 235 -8.89 6.35 31.61
C GLU A 235 -7.77 6.37 30.55
N GLU A 236 -6.50 6.36 30.96
CA GLU A 236 -5.36 6.28 30.04
C GLU A 236 -5.32 4.94 29.31
N ILE A 237 -5.69 3.84 29.98
CA ILE A 237 -5.79 2.53 29.35
C ILE A 237 -6.89 2.58 28.28
N ALA A 238 -8.05 3.17 28.57
CA ALA A 238 -9.12 3.33 27.61
C ALA A 238 -8.68 4.11 26.36
N VAL A 239 -7.89 5.19 26.52
CA VAL A 239 -7.29 5.92 25.39
C VAL A 239 -6.41 5.00 24.56
N GLY A 240 -5.50 4.25 25.19
CA GLY A 240 -4.61 3.31 24.49
C GLY A 240 -5.37 2.22 23.72
N VAL A 241 -6.43 1.66 24.32
CA VAL A 241 -7.27 0.62 23.72
C VAL A 241 -8.07 1.15 22.54
N ILE A 242 -8.77 2.27 22.70
CA ILE A 242 -9.56 2.85 21.60
C ILE A 242 -8.66 3.32 20.45
N ALA A 243 -7.49 3.87 20.76
CA ALA A 243 -6.50 4.24 19.74
C ALA A 243 -6.02 3.02 18.95
N GLU A 244 -5.73 1.88 19.60
CA GLU A 244 -5.36 0.63 18.92
C GLU A 244 -6.50 0.09 18.05
N ILE A 245 -7.72 0.02 18.58
CA ILE A 245 -8.90 -0.43 17.85
C ILE A 245 -9.08 0.39 16.58
N LEU A 246 -9.08 1.71 16.68
CA LEU A 246 -9.22 2.61 15.53
C LEU A 246 -8.04 2.47 14.56
N MET A 247 -6.81 2.31 15.04
CA MET A 247 -5.62 2.09 14.22
C MET A 247 -5.76 0.82 13.37
N VAL A 248 -6.15 -0.29 13.98
CA VAL A 248 -6.31 -1.60 13.30
C VAL A 248 -7.45 -1.53 12.29
N LEU A 249 -8.61 -1.05 12.71
CA LEU A 249 -9.79 -0.96 11.85
C LEU A 249 -9.59 -0.03 10.64
N ASN A 250 -8.77 1.02 10.80
CA ASN A 250 -8.42 1.95 9.72
C ASN A 250 -7.16 1.53 8.94
N ARG A 251 -6.57 0.37 9.27
CA ARG A 251 -5.34 -0.17 8.65
C ARG A 251 -4.18 0.84 8.67
N ARG A 252 -4.02 1.53 9.79
CA ARG A 252 -2.93 2.49 10.06
C ARG A 252 -1.88 1.87 10.98
N ASP A 253 -0.77 2.58 11.19
CA ASP A 253 0.38 2.14 11.97
C ASP A 253 0.58 2.96 13.27
N GLY A 254 -0.30 3.93 13.53
CA GLY A 254 -0.26 4.73 14.75
C GLY A 254 0.90 5.73 14.83
N LYS A 255 1.70 5.88 13.77
CA LYS A 255 2.81 6.84 13.75
C LYS A 255 2.30 8.29 13.80
N PRO A 256 3.02 9.23 14.46
CA PRO A 256 2.64 10.63 14.53
C PRO A 256 2.34 11.24 13.14
N LEU A 257 1.26 12.01 13.00
CA LEU A 257 0.90 12.63 11.72
C LEU A 257 1.98 13.56 11.16
N ARG A 258 2.79 14.21 12.01
CA ARG A 258 3.96 15.00 11.56
C ARG A 258 4.95 14.15 10.78
N GLN A 259 5.12 12.88 11.16
CA GLN A 259 5.96 11.94 10.42
C GLN A 259 5.36 11.59 9.07
N LYS A 260 4.06 11.78 8.82
CA LYS A 260 3.48 11.55 7.49
C LYS A 260 4.01 12.56 6.44
N ALA A 261 4.43 13.74 6.88
CA ALA A 261 5.15 14.72 6.06
C ALA A 261 6.65 14.41 6.02
N GLU A 262 7.26 14.04 7.15
CA GLU A 262 8.68 13.65 7.21
C GLU A 262 8.98 12.32 6.49
N ASN A 263 8.00 11.43 6.29
CA ASN A 263 8.22 10.12 5.66
C ASN A 263 8.08 10.18 4.13
N LEU A 264 7.93 11.37 3.54
CA LEU A 264 7.90 11.51 2.09
C LEU A 264 9.33 11.47 1.54
N ILE A 265 9.55 10.48 0.69
CA ILE A 265 10.82 10.26 0.01
C ILE A 265 10.56 10.38 -1.49
N VAL A 266 11.38 11.20 -2.15
CA VAL A 266 11.41 11.27 -3.61
C VAL A 266 12.62 10.50 -4.13
N VAL A 267 12.40 9.57 -5.05
CA VAL A 267 13.46 8.80 -5.72
C VAL A 267 13.53 9.25 -7.17
N ARG A 268 14.64 9.87 -7.58
CA ARG A 268 14.91 10.20 -8.98
C ARG A 268 15.35 8.92 -9.71
N GLY A 269 14.62 8.51 -10.74
CA GLY A 269 14.78 7.25 -11.45
C GLY A 269 13.94 6.12 -10.87
N ALA A 270 13.38 5.28 -11.74
CA ALA A 270 12.55 4.13 -11.40
C ALA A 270 13.02 2.83 -12.09
N GLY A 271 14.29 2.78 -12.51
CA GLY A 271 14.93 1.61 -13.09
C GLY A 271 15.12 0.44 -12.10
N ASP A 272 15.80 -0.62 -12.52
CA ASP A 272 15.86 -1.88 -11.76
C ASP A 272 16.55 -1.77 -10.38
N LEU A 273 17.61 -0.96 -10.25
CA LEU A 273 18.25 -0.68 -8.96
C LEU A 273 17.39 0.23 -8.09
N ALA A 274 16.80 1.28 -8.68
CA ALA A 274 15.91 2.19 -7.98
C ALA A 274 14.69 1.47 -7.41
N THR A 275 14.12 0.53 -8.17
CA THR A 275 13.01 -0.31 -7.69
C THR A 275 13.37 -1.11 -6.45
N GLY A 276 14.60 -1.62 -6.33
CA GLY A 276 15.06 -2.27 -5.10
C GLY A 276 15.00 -1.34 -3.87
N VAL A 277 15.41 -0.08 -4.04
CA VAL A 277 15.34 0.97 -3.02
C VAL A 277 13.88 1.31 -2.69
N ILE A 278 13.07 1.60 -3.71
CA ILE A 278 11.66 1.96 -3.56
C ILE A 278 10.89 0.85 -2.84
N CYS A 279 11.08 -0.41 -3.22
CA CYS A 279 10.43 -1.56 -2.58
C CYS A 279 10.79 -1.66 -1.09
N ARG A 280 12.06 -1.48 -0.72
CA ARG A 280 12.51 -1.53 0.69
C ARG A 280 11.89 -0.40 1.51
N LEU A 281 11.98 0.83 1.02
CA LEU A 281 11.41 2.01 1.68
C LEU A 281 9.89 1.88 1.85
N HIS A 282 9.19 1.46 0.79
CA HIS A 282 7.74 1.26 0.85
C HIS A 282 7.34 0.19 1.87
N LYS A 283 8.02 -0.95 1.88
CA LYS A 283 7.77 -2.04 2.85
C LYS A 283 8.07 -1.63 4.29
N ALA A 284 9.03 -0.74 4.51
CA ALA A 284 9.30 -0.13 5.82
C ALA A 284 8.27 0.93 6.24
N GLY A 285 7.33 1.29 5.35
CA GLY A 285 6.22 2.20 5.62
C GLY A 285 6.45 3.64 5.17
N TYR A 286 7.51 3.91 4.40
CA TYR A 286 7.74 5.23 3.82
C TYR A 286 6.81 5.52 2.64
N ARG A 287 6.49 6.80 2.45
CA ARG A 287 5.69 7.28 1.32
C ARG A 287 6.68 7.62 0.20
N VAL A 288 6.62 6.89 -0.91
CA VAL A 288 7.62 7.02 -1.97
C VAL A 288 6.98 7.55 -3.26
N VAL A 289 7.52 8.65 -3.76
CA VAL A 289 7.28 9.15 -5.10
C VAL A 289 8.54 8.88 -5.92
N ALA A 290 8.40 8.16 -7.02
CA ALA A 290 9.47 7.98 -8.00
C ALA A 290 9.28 8.99 -9.14
N LEU A 291 10.38 9.53 -9.66
CA LEU A 291 10.40 10.42 -10.81
C LEU A 291 11.08 9.72 -11.97
N GLU A 292 10.56 9.90 -13.17
CA GLU A 292 11.06 9.19 -14.35
C GLU A 292 10.88 10.01 -15.64
N ILE A 293 11.69 9.69 -16.65
CA ILE A 293 11.60 10.30 -17.98
C ILE A 293 10.43 9.70 -18.79
N PRO A 294 9.92 10.39 -19.83
CA PRO A 294 8.79 9.91 -20.65
C PRO A 294 8.99 8.53 -21.29
N GLN A 295 10.22 8.23 -21.71
CA GLN A 295 10.59 6.99 -22.40
C GLN A 295 11.80 6.32 -21.73
N PRO A 296 11.59 5.60 -20.61
CA PRO A 296 12.69 4.98 -19.87
C PRO A 296 13.41 3.92 -20.68
N THR A 297 14.73 3.85 -20.54
CA THR A 297 15.59 2.88 -21.23
C THR A 297 15.99 1.70 -20.34
N THR A 298 15.16 1.37 -19.34
CA THR A 298 15.41 0.22 -18.47
C THR A 298 15.21 -1.08 -19.23
N ILE A 299 16.25 -1.91 -19.31
CA ILE A 299 16.13 -3.20 -20.01
C ILE A 299 15.49 -4.29 -19.14
N ARG A 300 15.67 -4.25 -17.81
CA ARG A 300 15.09 -5.24 -16.89
C ARG A 300 13.67 -4.82 -16.51
N ARG A 301 12.82 -4.69 -17.53
CA ARG A 301 11.47 -4.11 -17.46
C ARG A 301 10.54 -4.83 -16.49
N THR A 302 10.65 -6.15 -16.43
CA THR A 302 9.86 -7.04 -15.55
C THR A 302 10.09 -6.79 -14.05
N VAL A 303 11.14 -6.07 -13.67
CA VAL A 303 11.48 -5.79 -12.26
C VAL A 303 11.78 -4.31 -12.03
N ALA A 304 11.24 -3.43 -12.87
CA ALA A 304 11.48 -1.98 -12.80
C ALA A 304 10.16 -1.20 -12.81
N PHE A 305 10.02 -0.27 -11.88
CA PHE A 305 8.83 0.58 -11.79
C PHE A 305 8.71 1.58 -12.93
N SER A 306 9.81 1.87 -13.63
CA SER A 306 9.81 2.65 -14.87
C SER A 306 8.87 2.08 -15.93
N GLU A 307 8.53 0.78 -15.86
CA GLU A 307 7.55 0.16 -16.77
C GLU A 307 6.15 0.76 -16.64
N ALA A 308 5.81 1.36 -15.48
CA ALA A 308 4.55 2.07 -15.31
C ALA A 308 4.45 3.33 -16.20
N MET A 309 5.56 3.84 -16.77
CA MET A 309 5.49 4.88 -17.82
C MET A 309 4.78 4.40 -19.08
N TYR A 310 4.91 3.11 -19.41
CA TYR A 310 4.28 2.49 -20.58
C TYR A 310 2.91 1.87 -20.22
N GLY A 311 2.82 1.21 -19.06
CA GLY A 311 1.62 0.46 -18.65
C GLY A 311 0.71 1.15 -17.64
N GLN A 312 0.98 2.40 -17.25
CA GLN A 312 0.34 3.17 -16.16
C GLN A 312 0.45 2.55 -14.75
N ARG A 313 0.85 1.28 -14.64
CA ARG A 313 0.91 0.50 -13.42
C ARG A 313 2.02 -0.54 -13.52
N MET A 314 2.71 -0.79 -12.42
CA MET A 314 3.68 -1.87 -12.30
C MET A 314 3.68 -2.47 -10.90
N VAL A 315 3.84 -3.79 -10.78
CA VAL A 315 3.95 -4.50 -9.50
C VAL A 315 5.27 -5.26 -9.46
N VAL A 316 6.06 -5.02 -8.42
CA VAL A 316 7.32 -5.73 -8.18
C VAL A 316 7.37 -6.14 -6.72
N ASP A 317 7.59 -7.44 -6.46
CA ASP A 317 7.75 -7.99 -5.11
C ASP A 317 6.61 -7.58 -4.13
N GLY A 318 5.38 -7.61 -4.64
CA GLY A 318 4.15 -7.25 -3.91
C GLY A 318 3.91 -5.74 -3.72
N VAL A 319 4.83 -4.89 -4.20
CA VAL A 319 4.69 -3.43 -4.14
C VAL A 319 4.14 -2.92 -5.47
N GLU A 320 3.08 -2.11 -5.39
CA GLU A 320 2.40 -1.54 -6.54
C GLU A 320 2.76 -0.07 -6.74
N CYS A 321 3.17 0.26 -7.96
CA CYS A 321 3.51 1.60 -8.43
C CYS A 321 2.53 2.04 -9.52
N LEU A 322 2.01 3.27 -9.40
CA LEU A 322 1.00 3.84 -10.30
C LEU A 322 1.50 5.16 -10.88
N LEU A 323 1.35 5.32 -12.19
CA LEU A 323 1.64 6.57 -12.89
C LEU A 323 0.59 7.63 -12.54
N ALA A 324 1.03 8.74 -11.96
CA ALA A 324 0.22 9.90 -11.65
C ALA A 324 0.44 11.00 -12.69
N LYS A 325 -0.63 11.71 -13.04
CA LYS A 325 -0.61 12.88 -13.92
C LYS A 325 -0.30 14.17 -13.16
N THR A 326 -0.56 14.19 -11.85
CA THR A 326 -0.37 15.38 -11.00
C THR A 326 0.17 15.00 -9.62
N THR A 327 0.78 15.97 -8.92
CA THR A 327 1.22 15.78 -7.53
C THR A 327 0.06 15.51 -6.57
N ARG A 328 -1.15 16.02 -6.86
CA ARG A 328 -2.37 15.72 -6.09
C ARG A 328 -2.78 14.26 -6.22
N GLU A 329 -2.75 13.73 -7.44
CA GLU A 329 -3.03 12.33 -7.72
C GLU A 329 -1.97 11.42 -7.10
N ALA A 330 -0.69 11.78 -7.22
CA ALA A 330 0.39 11.08 -6.53
C ALA A 330 0.14 10.99 -5.01
N LYS A 331 -0.25 12.11 -4.36
CA LYS A 331 -0.61 12.13 -2.93
C LYS A 331 -1.75 11.17 -2.60
N SER A 332 -2.77 11.06 -3.46
CA SER A 332 -3.88 10.11 -3.31
C SER A 332 -3.41 8.64 -3.38
N TYR A 333 -2.44 8.33 -4.25
CA TYR A 333 -1.84 6.99 -4.29
C TYR A 333 -1.05 6.69 -3.01
N LEU A 334 -0.26 7.64 -2.52
CA LEU A 334 0.46 7.50 -1.25
C LEU A 334 -0.49 7.25 -0.06
N ASP A 335 -1.64 7.93 -0.01
CA ASP A 335 -2.62 7.76 1.07
C ASP A 335 -3.26 6.37 1.11
N ARG A 336 -3.27 5.69 -0.04
CA ARG A 336 -3.70 4.29 -0.23
C ARG A 336 -2.56 3.28 -0.08
N ARG A 337 -1.41 3.71 0.49
CA ARG A 337 -0.18 2.92 0.62
C ARG A 337 0.27 2.33 -0.73
N LYS A 338 0.35 3.16 -1.76
CA LYS A 338 0.94 2.83 -3.07
C LYS A 338 2.16 3.68 -3.34
N VAL A 339 3.03 3.24 -4.23
CA VAL A 339 4.09 4.08 -4.80
C VAL A 339 3.48 4.91 -5.92
N ALA A 340 3.82 6.19 -5.99
CA ALA A 340 3.45 7.05 -7.11
C ALA A 340 4.65 7.24 -8.04
N LEU A 341 4.42 7.17 -9.35
CA LEU A 341 5.38 7.54 -10.37
C LEU A 341 4.94 8.84 -11.03
N LEU A 342 5.85 9.79 -11.22
CA LEU A 342 5.61 11.02 -11.98
C LEU A 342 6.56 11.08 -13.18
N CYS A 343 6.01 11.51 -14.32
CA CYS A 343 6.82 11.91 -15.46
C CYS A 343 7.42 13.28 -15.16
N ASP A 344 8.66 13.32 -14.67
CA ASP A 344 9.33 14.52 -14.19
C ASP A 344 10.84 14.36 -14.37
N PRO A 345 11.34 14.57 -15.61
CA PRO A 345 12.74 14.32 -15.95
C PRO A 345 13.71 15.27 -15.22
N GLU A 346 13.30 16.51 -15.00
CA GLU A 346 14.14 17.54 -14.37
C GLU A 346 14.03 17.50 -12.83
N GLY A 347 12.93 16.98 -12.29
CA GLY A 347 12.70 16.93 -10.85
C GLY A 347 11.97 18.16 -10.31
N ASP A 348 11.25 18.89 -11.16
CA ASP A 348 10.56 20.15 -10.82
C ASP A 348 9.55 19.97 -9.69
N THR A 349 8.99 18.76 -9.54
CA THR A 349 8.00 18.48 -8.51
C THR A 349 8.61 18.33 -7.12
N ILE A 350 9.93 18.14 -6.97
CA ILE A 350 10.62 17.96 -5.68
C ILE A 350 10.30 19.13 -4.73
N ASP A 351 10.47 20.37 -5.20
CA ASP A 351 10.23 21.58 -4.42
C ASP A 351 8.77 21.71 -3.95
N SER A 352 7.83 21.31 -4.81
CA SER A 352 6.40 21.34 -4.48
C SER A 352 5.99 20.22 -3.52
N LEU A 353 6.69 19.09 -3.56
CA LEU A 353 6.46 17.92 -2.71
C LEU A 353 7.06 18.11 -1.33
N LYS A 354 8.15 18.89 -1.21
CA LYS A 354 8.92 19.12 0.03
C LYS A 354 9.23 17.81 0.77
N PRO A 355 9.91 16.85 0.12
CA PRO A 355 10.26 15.59 0.76
C PRO A 355 11.27 15.81 1.89
N ALA A 356 11.30 14.90 2.87
CA ALA A 356 12.38 14.90 3.85
C ALA A 356 13.66 14.28 3.28
N VAL A 357 13.51 13.39 2.30
CA VAL A 357 14.63 12.69 1.66
C VAL A 357 14.48 12.71 0.15
N VAL A 358 15.55 13.09 -0.55
CA VAL A 358 15.70 12.87 -2.00
C VAL A 358 16.77 11.82 -2.23
N ILE A 359 16.50 10.86 -3.11
CA ILE A 359 17.43 9.80 -3.49
C ILE A 359 17.66 9.88 -4.99
N ASP A 360 18.88 10.15 -5.43
CA ASP A 360 19.26 9.99 -6.82
C ASP A 360 19.62 8.53 -7.13
N ALA A 361 18.69 7.86 -7.81
CA ALA A 361 18.81 6.49 -8.28
C ALA A 361 18.77 6.41 -9.81
N ILE A 362 19.12 7.50 -10.52
CA ILE A 362 19.19 7.53 -11.99
C ILE A 362 20.36 6.66 -12.48
N ILE A 363 21.43 6.57 -11.68
CA ILE A 363 22.63 5.77 -11.98
C ILE A 363 23.32 6.23 -13.28
N ALA A 364 23.23 7.52 -13.61
CA ALA A 364 23.78 8.11 -14.83
C ALA A 364 25.32 8.11 -14.91
N LYS A 365 26.01 7.79 -13.79
CA LYS A 365 27.47 7.82 -13.62
C LYS A 365 28.08 9.23 -13.70
N LYS A 366 27.22 10.24 -13.62
CA LYS A 366 27.51 11.67 -13.56
C LYS A 366 26.36 12.34 -12.82
N ASN A 367 26.62 13.48 -12.21
CA ASN A 367 25.57 14.29 -11.60
C ASN A 367 24.69 14.91 -12.69
N CYS A 368 23.37 14.64 -12.64
CA CYS A 368 22.36 15.18 -13.54
C CYS A 368 21.47 16.25 -12.84
N GLY A 369 22.12 17.11 -12.05
CA GLY A 369 21.46 18.21 -11.35
C GLY A 369 21.02 17.90 -9.92
N THR A 370 21.45 16.80 -9.31
CA THR A 370 21.24 16.55 -7.87
C THR A 370 22.14 17.47 -7.06
N HIS A 371 21.57 18.13 -6.06
CA HIS A 371 22.31 18.96 -5.10
C HIS A 371 21.75 18.77 -3.69
N LYS A 372 22.57 19.06 -2.68
CA LYS A 372 22.25 18.82 -1.27
C LYS A 372 21.01 19.58 -0.77
N ASP A 373 20.67 20.72 -1.39
CA ASP A 373 19.55 21.56 -0.95
C ASP A 373 18.17 21.05 -1.42
N MET A 374 18.10 19.96 -2.19
CA MET A 374 16.83 19.39 -2.66
C MET A 374 15.94 18.85 -1.54
N ALA A 375 16.52 18.47 -0.40
CA ALA A 375 15.81 17.98 0.78
C ALA A 375 16.71 18.02 2.02
N PRO A 376 16.15 17.96 3.24
CA PRO A 376 16.91 17.81 4.48
C PRO A 376 17.94 16.67 4.47
N LEU A 377 17.67 15.57 3.76
CA LEU A 377 18.64 14.53 3.44
C LEU A 377 18.61 14.24 1.94
N VAL A 378 19.80 14.10 1.35
CA VAL A 378 20.00 13.80 -0.07
C VAL A 378 21.00 12.66 -0.17
N ILE A 379 20.57 11.54 -0.76
CA ILE A 379 21.37 10.34 -0.96
C ILE A 379 21.59 10.15 -2.46
N ALA A 380 22.80 9.84 -2.89
CA ALA A 380 23.08 9.51 -4.28
C ALA A 380 23.65 8.09 -4.41
N LEU A 381 23.24 7.38 -5.46
CA LEU A 381 23.64 5.98 -5.67
C LEU A 381 24.76 5.86 -6.71
N GLY A 382 25.91 5.39 -6.25
CA GLY A 382 27.05 5.04 -7.11
C GLY A 382 27.88 6.23 -7.56
N PRO A 383 28.74 6.05 -8.58
CA PRO A 383 29.70 7.07 -8.99
C PRO A 383 29.03 8.24 -9.72
N GLY A 384 29.74 9.37 -9.75
CA GLY A 384 29.27 10.62 -10.35
C GLY A 384 28.83 11.69 -9.34
N PHE A 385 28.98 11.40 -8.04
CA PHE A 385 28.64 12.28 -6.93
C PHE A 385 29.74 12.26 -5.87
N VAL A 386 29.88 13.34 -5.13
CA VAL A 386 30.77 13.51 -3.98
C VAL A 386 29.92 13.82 -2.75
N ALA A 387 29.92 12.92 -1.77
CA ALA A 387 29.32 13.18 -0.46
C ALA A 387 29.98 14.40 0.19
N SER A 388 29.19 15.24 0.89
CA SER A 388 29.50 16.58 1.40
C SER A 388 29.50 17.73 0.37
N GLN A 389 29.47 17.44 -0.93
CA GLN A 389 29.42 18.47 -1.98
C GLN A 389 28.11 18.42 -2.76
N ASP A 390 27.86 17.30 -3.46
CA ASP A 390 26.66 17.11 -4.28
C ASP A 390 25.46 16.63 -3.45
N CYS A 391 25.73 15.82 -2.43
CA CYS A 391 24.74 15.18 -1.58
C CYS A 391 25.30 14.94 -0.18
N HIS A 392 24.44 14.55 0.75
CA HIS A 392 24.83 14.25 2.11
C HIS A 392 25.50 12.87 2.21
N ILE A 393 25.01 11.90 1.45
CA ILE A 393 25.49 10.51 1.46
C ILE A 393 25.62 9.97 0.04
N VAL A 394 26.69 9.21 -0.22
CA VAL A 394 26.81 8.36 -1.40
C VAL A 394 26.74 6.89 -0.97
N ILE A 395 25.99 6.07 -1.71
CA ILE A 395 25.97 4.61 -1.50
C ILE A 395 26.79 3.92 -2.57
N GLU A 396 27.72 3.05 -2.17
CA GLU A 396 28.49 2.23 -3.09
C GLU A 396 27.60 1.23 -3.85
N THR A 397 27.76 1.17 -5.17
CA THR A 397 26.98 0.30 -6.07
C THR A 397 27.83 -0.72 -6.81
N GLN A 398 29.16 -0.69 -6.72
CA GLN A 398 30.01 -1.72 -7.28
C GLN A 398 29.81 -3.04 -6.54
N ARG A 399 29.73 -4.15 -7.29
CA ARG A 399 29.70 -5.48 -6.66
C ARG A 399 31.07 -5.76 -6.06
N GLY A 400 31.10 -6.28 -4.84
CA GLY A 400 32.34 -6.56 -4.12
C GLY A 400 32.12 -6.47 -2.62
N HIS A 401 33.23 -6.38 -1.88
CA HIS A 401 33.22 -6.29 -0.42
C HIS A 401 32.48 -5.05 0.09
N ASP A 402 32.60 -3.93 -0.61
CA ASP A 402 32.01 -2.65 -0.20
C ASP A 402 30.60 -2.39 -0.79
N LEU A 403 29.93 -3.37 -1.41
CA LEU A 403 28.59 -3.15 -1.98
C LEU A 403 27.60 -2.67 -0.90
N GLY A 404 26.99 -1.50 -1.12
CA GLY A 404 26.08 -0.89 -0.16
C GLY A 404 26.78 -0.09 0.95
N LYS A 405 28.10 0.09 0.89
CA LYS A 405 28.82 0.95 1.83
C LYS A 405 28.25 2.37 1.81
N ILE A 406 28.00 2.89 3.01
CA ILE A 406 27.56 4.27 3.25
C ILE A 406 28.79 5.16 3.28
N ILE A 407 28.89 6.08 2.34
CA ILE A 407 30.01 7.02 2.18
C ILE A 407 29.52 8.41 2.61
N THR A 408 30.04 8.89 3.74
CA THR A 408 29.73 10.22 4.30
C THR A 408 30.67 11.31 3.79
N ASN A 409 31.85 10.94 3.30
CA ASN A 409 32.81 11.86 2.70
C ASN A 409 33.51 11.17 1.52
N GLY A 410 33.52 11.80 0.35
CA GLY A 410 34.10 11.27 -0.89
C GLY A 410 33.07 10.64 -1.84
N SER A 411 33.55 9.81 -2.77
CA SER A 411 32.75 9.24 -3.86
C SER A 411 32.79 7.72 -3.87
N ALA A 412 31.76 7.11 -4.47
CA ALA A 412 31.79 5.70 -4.82
C ALA A 412 32.88 5.39 -5.86
N VAL A 413 33.27 4.12 -5.96
CA VAL A 413 34.26 3.65 -6.93
C VAL A 413 33.83 4.01 -8.36
N PRO A 414 34.75 4.58 -9.18
CA PRO A 414 34.45 4.94 -10.56
C PRO A 414 33.89 3.78 -11.38
N ASN A 415 33.04 4.11 -12.35
CA ASN A 415 32.44 3.11 -13.23
C ASN A 415 33.53 2.43 -14.08
N SER A 416 33.77 1.13 -13.85
CA SER A 416 34.74 0.35 -14.63
C SER A 416 34.28 0.09 -16.08
N GLY A 417 32.99 0.28 -16.39
CA GLY A 417 32.39 -0.08 -17.67
C GLY A 417 32.20 -1.59 -17.88
N ILE A 418 32.74 -2.41 -16.99
CA ILE A 418 32.67 -3.88 -17.03
C ILE A 418 31.47 -4.35 -16.20
N PRO A 419 30.48 -5.03 -16.80
CA PRO A 419 29.38 -5.62 -16.05
C PRO A 419 29.88 -6.71 -15.10
N GLY A 420 29.22 -6.88 -13.95
CA GLY A 420 29.55 -7.97 -13.03
C GLY A 420 29.40 -9.35 -13.69
N ASP A 421 30.27 -10.28 -13.27
CA ASP A 421 30.31 -11.66 -13.74
C ASP A 421 29.06 -12.45 -13.33
N ILE A 422 28.55 -13.25 -14.26
CA ILE A 422 27.50 -14.25 -14.04
C ILE A 422 27.92 -15.50 -14.81
N ASP A 423 28.18 -16.58 -14.08
CA ASP A 423 28.57 -17.88 -14.65
C ASP A 423 29.80 -17.80 -15.58
N GLY A 424 30.78 -16.95 -15.24
CA GLY A 424 31.99 -16.74 -16.04
C GLY A 424 31.83 -15.75 -17.21
N PHE A 425 30.65 -15.14 -17.37
CA PHE A 425 30.38 -14.13 -18.39
C PHE A 425 30.18 -12.73 -17.80
N SER A 426 30.92 -11.75 -18.32
CA SER A 426 30.84 -10.34 -17.90
C SER A 426 30.32 -9.43 -19.02
N THR A 427 31.19 -8.87 -19.86
CA THR A 427 30.84 -7.96 -20.97
C THR A 427 30.00 -8.65 -22.04
N GLN A 428 30.30 -9.91 -22.32
CA GLN A 428 29.62 -10.72 -23.34
C GLN A 428 28.12 -10.87 -23.09
N ARG A 429 27.66 -10.75 -21.84
CA ARG A 429 26.24 -10.89 -21.51
C ARG A 429 25.42 -9.64 -21.82
N VAL A 430 26.08 -8.49 -21.99
CA VAL A 430 25.46 -7.19 -22.24
C VAL A 430 25.48 -6.90 -23.74
N VAL A 431 24.29 -6.86 -24.34
CA VAL A 431 24.15 -6.56 -25.77
C VAL A 431 24.07 -5.05 -25.96
N ARG A 432 24.89 -4.51 -26.87
CA ARG A 432 24.94 -3.09 -27.21
C ARG A 432 24.52 -2.85 -28.66
N ALA A 433 23.91 -1.69 -28.90
CA ALA A 433 23.47 -1.27 -30.22
C ALA A 433 24.67 -1.03 -31.16
N PRO A 434 24.72 -1.70 -32.34
CA PRO A 434 25.81 -1.54 -33.29
C PRO A 434 25.75 -0.21 -34.06
N ALA A 435 24.58 0.43 -34.10
CA ALA A 435 24.33 1.71 -34.77
C ALA A 435 23.28 2.52 -34.03
N GLN A 436 23.08 3.78 -34.43
CA GLN A 436 21.97 4.61 -33.98
C GLN A 436 20.72 4.34 -34.84
N GLY A 437 19.54 4.35 -34.22
CA GLY A 437 18.26 4.25 -34.93
C GLY A 437 17.13 3.76 -34.02
N VAL A 438 16.02 3.37 -34.64
CA VAL A 438 14.84 2.82 -33.95
C VAL A 438 15.09 1.35 -33.63
N PHE A 439 14.97 1.01 -32.35
CA PHE A 439 15.10 -0.36 -31.85
C PHE A 439 13.82 -1.17 -32.08
N THR A 440 13.96 -2.39 -32.58
CA THR A 440 12.87 -3.36 -32.74
C THR A 440 13.28 -4.71 -32.17
N ALA A 441 12.57 -5.22 -31.18
CA ALA A 441 12.77 -6.56 -30.65
C ALA A 441 12.26 -7.63 -31.61
N LEU A 442 13.01 -8.72 -31.72
CA LEU A 442 12.61 -9.94 -32.42
C LEU A 442 12.34 -11.11 -31.45
N LYS A 443 12.69 -10.91 -30.17
CA LYS A 443 12.59 -11.84 -29.06
C LYS A 443 12.14 -11.10 -27.81
N HIS A 444 11.65 -11.83 -26.82
CA HIS A 444 11.13 -11.24 -25.59
C HIS A 444 11.95 -11.63 -24.37
N ILE A 445 11.80 -10.87 -23.28
CA ILE A 445 12.36 -11.22 -21.98
C ILE A 445 11.77 -12.59 -21.56
N GLY A 446 12.63 -13.53 -21.19
CA GLY A 446 12.27 -14.91 -20.87
C GLY A 446 12.56 -15.92 -21.99
N ASP A 447 12.79 -15.46 -23.23
CA ASP A 447 13.14 -16.35 -24.33
C ASP A 447 14.56 -16.91 -24.16
N SER A 448 14.70 -18.23 -24.32
CA SER A 448 16.01 -18.86 -24.52
C SER A 448 16.54 -18.60 -25.92
N VAL A 449 17.82 -18.24 -26.02
CA VAL A 449 18.49 -17.93 -27.28
C VAL A 449 19.82 -18.66 -27.39
N LYS A 450 20.21 -18.93 -28.64
CA LYS A 450 21.54 -19.45 -28.99
C LYS A 450 22.45 -18.33 -29.47
N LYS A 451 23.74 -18.46 -29.22
CA LYS A 451 24.75 -17.55 -29.77
C LYS A 451 24.56 -17.40 -31.29
N GLU A 452 24.76 -16.19 -31.79
CA GLU A 452 24.50 -15.74 -33.17
C GLU A 452 23.03 -15.68 -33.60
N GLN A 453 22.08 -16.11 -32.77
CA GLN A 453 20.66 -15.98 -33.09
C GLN A 453 20.24 -14.50 -33.11
N PRO A 454 19.51 -14.02 -34.13
CA PRO A 454 18.93 -12.68 -34.12
C PRO A 454 17.94 -12.49 -32.98
N ILE A 455 18.08 -11.40 -32.22
CA ILE A 455 17.24 -11.07 -31.07
C ILE A 455 16.56 -9.69 -31.18
N ALA A 456 17.11 -8.80 -31.99
CA ALA A 456 16.56 -7.46 -32.24
C ALA A 456 17.10 -6.91 -33.56
N SER A 457 16.64 -5.75 -33.99
CA SER A 457 17.16 -4.99 -35.12
C SER A 457 17.16 -3.48 -34.87
N ILE A 458 17.98 -2.78 -35.66
CA ILE A 458 17.95 -1.32 -35.80
C ILE A 458 17.86 -1.01 -37.29
N GLY A 459 16.68 -0.60 -37.76
CA GLY A 459 16.38 -0.60 -39.19
C GLY A 459 16.60 -1.99 -39.80
N ASN A 460 17.47 -2.08 -40.82
CA ASN A 460 17.79 -3.35 -41.49
C ASN A 460 18.94 -4.13 -40.83
N GLN A 461 19.58 -3.58 -39.79
CA GLN A 461 20.73 -4.21 -39.14
C GLN A 461 20.28 -5.12 -38.00
N LEU A 462 20.56 -6.43 -38.10
CA LEU A 462 20.25 -7.39 -37.04
C LEU A 462 21.24 -7.31 -35.87
N ILE A 463 20.71 -7.41 -34.66
CA ILE A 463 21.44 -7.60 -33.41
C ILE A 463 21.30 -9.06 -33.01
N LYS A 464 22.43 -9.71 -32.78
CA LYS A 464 22.51 -11.14 -32.45
C LYS A 464 22.88 -11.37 -30.99
N ALA A 465 22.49 -12.53 -30.47
CA ALA A 465 22.88 -12.99 -29.15
C ALA A 465 24.39 -13.29 -29.10
N PRO A 466 25.18 -12.63 -28.22
CA PRO A 466 26.62 -12.89 -28.08
C PRO A 466 26.95 -14.23 -27.39
N ILE A 467 26.00 -14.79 -26.63
CA ILE A 467 26.12 -16.01 -25.85
C ILE A 467 24.80 -16.79 -25.85
N ASP A 468 24.87 -18.07 -25.49
CA ASP A 468 23.69 -18.88 -25.14
C ASP A 468 23.11 -18.40 -23.80
N GLY A 469 21.78 -18.49 -23.64
CA GLY A 469 21.13 -18.22 -22.36
C GLY A 469 19.70 -17.70 -22.51
N VAL A 470 19.17 -17.08 -21.45
CA VAL A 470 17.84 -16.44 -21.44
C VAL A 470 17.98 -14.93 -21.57
N ILE A 471 17.17 -14.30 -22.41
CA ILE A 471 17.06 -12.83 -22.44
C ILE A 471 16.45 -12.37 -21.11
N ARG A 472 17.26 -11.81 -20.22
CA ARG A 472 16.86 -11.35 -18.88
C ARG A 472 16.45 -9.88 -18.86
N GLY A 473 16.85 -9.12 -19.88
CA GLY A 473 16.41 -7.75 -20.08
C GLY A 473 16.49 -7.36 -21.55
N MET A 474 15.56 -6.53 -21.98
CA MET A 474 15.49 -5.95 -23.32
C MET A 474 14.77 -4.60 -23.29
N LEU A 475 15.21 -3.65 -24.11
CA LEU A 475 14.53 -2.37 -24.31
C LEU A 475 13.10 -2.55 -24.86
N HIS A 476 12.31 -1.47 -24.75
CA HIS A 476 11.03 -1.35 -25.45
C HIS A 476 11.22 -1.10 -26.95
N ASP A 477 10.29 -1.62 -27.72
CA ASP A 477 10.22 -1.40 -29.16
C ASP A 477 9.90 0.06 -29.48
N GLY A 478 10.45 0.56 -30.59
CA GLY A 478 10.19 1.91 -31.07
C GLY A 478 11.08 2.98 -30.43
N LEU A 479 11.94 2.64 -29.48
CA LEU A 479 12.86 3.60 -28.87
C LEU A 479 13.95 4.02 -29.86
N HIS A 480 14.20 5.33 -29.95
CA HIS A 480 15.33 5.87 -30.70
C HIS A 480 16.59 5.85 -29.82
N ILE A 481 17.57 5.03 -30.22
CA ILE A 481 18.76 4.77 -29.41
C ILE A 481 20.04 5.18 -30.14
N ARG A 482 21.07 5.53 -29.35
CA ARG A 482 22.41 5.82 -29.86
C ARG A 482 23.22 4.53 -30.00
N LYS A 483 24.27 4.57 -30.83
CA LYS A 483 25.28 3.52 -30.89
C LYS A 483 25.88 3.28 -29.50
N GLU A 484 26.24 2.03 -29.21
CA GLU A 484 26.76 1.54 -27.91
C GLU A 484 25.75 1.57 -26.74
N CYS A 485 24.51 2.01 -26.96
CA CYS A 485 23.46 1.93 -25.93
C CYS A 485 23.22 0.47 -25.54
N LYS A 486 22.98 0.22 -24.25
CA LYS A 486 22.64 -1.12 -23.75
C LYS A 486 21.22 -1.48 -24.20
N VAL A 487 21.08 -2.52 -25.01
CA VAL A 487 19.78 -2.92 -25.58
C VAL A 487 19.19 -4.20 -24.99
N ALA A 488 20.05 -5.12 -24.55
CA ALA A 488 19.62 -6.36 -23.91
C ALA A 488 20.67 -6.90 -22.92
N ASP A 489 20.27 -7.85 -22.10
CA ASP A 489 21.10 -8.59 -21.13
C ASP A 489 20.70 -10.06 -21.19
N ILE A 490 21.65 -10.94 -21.52
CA ILE A 490 21.43 -12.40 -21.57
C ILE A 490 22.00 -13.01 -20.29
N ASP A 491 21.26 -13.91 -19.67
CA ASP A 491 21.71 -14.66 -18.50
C ASP A 491 22.11 -16.09 -18.91
N PRO A 492 23.40 -16.45 -18.80
CA PRO A 492 23.91 -17.76 -19.25
C PRO A 492 23.40 -18.94 -18.42
N ARG A 493 22.91 -18.70 -17.19
CA ARG A 493 22.42 -19.75 -16.28
C ARG A 493 21.11 -20.38 -16.74
N ASN A 494 20.48 -19.78 -17.76
CA ASN A 494 19.28 -20.29 -18.42
C ASN A 494 18.06 -20.48 -17.49
N ASP A 495 17.98 -19.69 -16.41
CA ASP A 495 16.87 -19.69 -15.44
C ASP A 495 15.94 -18.48 -15.69
N VAL A 496 14.73 -18.77 -16.17
CA VAL A 496 13.70 -17.77 -16.48
C VAL A 496 13.22 -17.04 -15.23
N GLY A 497 13.27 -17.65 -14.05
CA GLY A 497 12.89 -17.04 -12.77
C GLY A 497 13.70 -15.79 -12.43
N TYR A 498 14.95 -15.69 -12.91
CA TYR A 498 15.77 -14.49 -12.74
C TYR A 498 15.32 -13.29 -13.59
N CYS A 499 14.41 -13.48 -14.54
CA CYS A 499 13.76 -12.37 -15.24
C CYS A 499 12.80 -11.62 -14.31
N GLN A 500 12.14 -12.33 -13.38
CA GLN A 500 11.07 -11.79 -12.54
C GLN A 500 11.52 -11.43 -11.12
N SER A 501 12.80 -11.64 -10.79
CA SER A 501 13.33 -11.39 -9.44
C SER A 501 14.30 -10.20 -9.39
N MET A 502 14.16 -9.41 -8.33
CA MET A 502 15.10 -8.34 -8.02
C MET A 502 16.49 -8.91 -7.71
N SER A 503 17.52 -8.25 -8.25
CA SER A 503 18.89 -8.68 -8.00
C SER A 503 19.25 -8.55 -6.51
N ASP A 504 20.15 -9.41 -6.06
CA ASP A 504 20.90 -9.26 -4.81
C ASP A 504 21.48 -7.85 -4.64
N LYS A 505 22.05 -7.28 -5.72
CA LYS A 505 22.58 -5.93 -5.75
C LYS A 505 21.54 -4.86 -5.45
N ALA A 506 20.38 -4.92 -6.11
CA ALA A 506 19.28 -3.99 -5.86
C ALA A 506 18.78 -4.10 -4.41
N ARG A 507 18.72 -5.32 -3.86
CA ARG A 507 18.35 -5.58 -2.46
C ARG A 507 19.38 -5.02 -1.48
N ALA A 508 20.68 -5.20 -1.73
CA ALA A 508 21.75 -4.70 -0.88
C ALA A 508 21.76 -3.16 -0.83
N ILE A 509 21.71 -2.51 -2.00
CA ILE A 509 21.64 -1.04 -2.10
C ILE A 509 20.39 -0.51 -1.40
N GLY A 510 19.22 -1.13 -1.61
CA GLY A 510 18.00 -0.75 -0.92
C GLY A 510 18.07 -0.93 0.60
N GLY A 511 18.87 -1.87 1.10
CA GLY A 511 19.15 -2.02 2.53
C GLY A 511 19.97 -0.88 3.11
N ALA A 512 21.08 -0.54 2.44
CA ALA A 512 21.93 0.57 2.84
C ALA A 512 21.18 1.90 2.84
N VAL A 513 20.36 2.15 1.81
CA VAL A 513 19.52 3.35 1.76
C VAL A 513 18.53 3.39 2.92
N LEU A 514 17.85 2.28 3.20
CA LEU A 514 16.91 2.21 4.32
C LEU A 514 17.60 2.47 5.66
N GLU A 515 18.81 1.93 5.87
CA GLU A 515 19.61 2.18 7.07
C GLU A 515 19.91 3.68 7.27
N VAL A 516 20.31 4.37 6.20
CA VAL A 516 20.59 5.81 6.22
C VAL A 516 19.31 6.60 6.53
N VAL A 517 18.20 6.27 5.87
CA VAL A 517 16.91 6.95 6.05
C VAL A 517 16.39 6.76 7.48
N ASP A 518 16.38 5.52 7.98
CA ASP A 518 15.97 5.22 9.37
C ASP A 518 16.89 5.92 10.37
N GLY A 519 18.21 5.90 10.13
CA GLY A 519 19.20 6.60 10.95
C GLY A 519 18.95 8.11 11.01
N PHE A 520 18.63 8.73 9.86
CA PHE A 520 18.29 10.15 9.78
C PHE A 520 17.03 10.50 10.56
N HIS A 521 15.93 9.76 10.35
CA HIS A 521 14.68 10.00 11.07
C HIS A 521 14.79 9.72 12.59
N ALA A 522 15.63 8.77 12.97
CA ALA A 522 15.94 8.48 14.36
C ALA A 522 16.94 9.45 15.00
N ARG A 523 17.47 10.43 14.25
CA ARG A 523 18.55 11.35 14.66
C ARG A 523 19.82 10.65 15.15
N ARG A 524 20.09 9.48 14.58
CA ARG A 524 21.29 8.65 14.84
C ARG A 524 22.36 8.80 13.76
N LEU A 525 21.98 9.35 12.61
CA LEU A 525 22.91 9.73 11.56
C LEU A 525 23.26 11.21 11.73
N HIS A 526 24.53 11.50 11.96
CA HIS A 526 25.04 12.87 11.95
C HIS A 526 25.29 13.27 10.50
N ILE A 527 24.58 14.29 10.05
CA ILE A 527 24.77 14.96 8.78
C ILE A 527 25.22 16.36 9.13
N ASP A 528 26.42 16.75 8.70
CA ASP A 528 27.00 18.07 8.96
C ASP A 528 26.31 19.19 8.17
#